data_AF-A0ABD3NF67-F1
#
_entry.id   AF-A0ABD3NF67-F1
#
_cell.length_a   1.000
_cell.length_b   1.000
_cell.length_c   1.000
_cell.angle_alpha   90.00
_cell.angle_beta   90.00
_cell.angle_gamma   90.00
#
_symmetry.space_group_name_H-M   'P 1'
#
loop_
_entity.id
_entity.type
_entity.pdbx_description
1 polymer ?
#
loop_
_entity_poly.entity_id
_entity_poly.type
_entity_poly.pdbx_seq_one_letter_code
_entity_poly.pdbx_strand_id
1 'polypeptide(L)'
;MSASTTPPLHVLRGILRHIKKSSPSSSSVPSSTEPNLRQHVMSQYRASVGLAPEKAAPLRVMAYDFYVLQTDLAERARLHELDAGADVKLTPKELSRRAALRAGLQLPNLNPEI
;
A
#
# COMPACT_ATOMS: atom_id res chain seq x y z
N MET A 1 18.39 -11.43 16.81
CA MET A 1 17.81 -10.59 15.73
C MET A 1 18.67 -10.80 14.50
N SER A 2 18.18 -11.60 13.55
CA SER A 2 18.95 -12.02 12.38
C SER A 2 19.09 -10.83 11.43
N ALA A 3 20.33 -10.40 11.18
CA ALA A 3 20.63 -9.42 10.14
C ALA A 3 20.03 -9.92 8.82
N SER A 4 19.20 -9.10 8.18
CA SER A 4 18.54 -9.48 6.94
C SER A 4 19.59 -9.79 5.86
N THR A 5 19.64 -11.06 5.42
CA THR A 5 20.53 -11.56 4.35
C THR A 5 20.25 -10.89 3.00
N THR A 6 19.18 -10.11 2.90
CA THR A 6 18.82 -9.36 1.70
C THR A 6 19.83 -8.25 1.40
N PRO A 7 20.36 -8.18 0.17
CA PRO A 7 21.33 -7.15 -0.19
C PRO A 7 20.71 -5.76 -0.07
N PRO A 8 21.41 -4.77 0.53
CA PRO A 8 20.86 -3.45 0.83
C PRO A 8 20.38 -2.69 -0.43
N LEU A 9 20.99 -2.97 -1.58
CA LEU A 9 20.57 -2.43 -2.88
C LEU A 9 19.18 -2.92 -3.31
N HIS A 10 18.78 -4.15 -2.96
CA HIS A 10 17.45 -4.64 -3.26
C HIS A 10 16.39 -3.85 -2.50
N VAL A 11 16.61 -3.67 -1.19
CA VAL A 11 15.70 -2.92 -0.31
C VAL A 11 15.56 -1.47 -0.79
N LEU A 12 16.69 -0.80 -1.07
CA LEU A 12 16.69 0.56 -1.63
C LEU A 12 15.90 0.63 -2.95
N ARG A 13 16.16 -0.28 -3.90
CA ARG A 13 15.45 -0.32 -5.18
C ARG A 13 13.95 -0.56 -4.98
N GLY A 14 13.57 -1.42 -4.03
CA GLY A 14 12.19 -1.67 -3.65
C GLY A 14 11.50 -0.39 -3.20
N ILE A 15 12.05 0.28 -2.19
CA ILE A 15 11.54 1.55 -1.64
C ILE A 15 11.37 2.59 -2.74
N LEU A 16 12.40 2.80 -3.57
CA LEU A 16 12.34 3.80 -4.64
C LEU A 16 11.27 3.49 -5.69
N ARG A 17 10.98 2.22 -5.96
CA ARG A 17 9.89 1.82 -6.87
C ARG A 17 8.52 2.11 -6.26
N HIS A 18 8.34 1.87 -4.96
CA HIS A 18 7.07 2.17 -4.28
C HIS A 18 6.80 3.68 -4.22
N ILE A 19 7.80 4.49 -3.90
CA ILE A 19 7.68 5.97 -3.92
C ILE A 19 7.27 6.48 -5.31
N LYS A 20 7.81 5.89 -6.38
CA LYS A 20 7.41 6.26 -7.75
C LYS A 20 5.94 5.91 -8.04
N LYS A 21 5.45 4.77 -7.56
CA LYS A 21 4.05 4.34 -7.76
C LYS A 21 3.07 5.16 -6.94
N SER A 22 3.47 5.64 -5.76
CA SER A 22 2.61 6.40 -4.85
C SER A 22 2.55 7.90 -5.16
N SER A 23 3.32 8.39 -6.13
CA SER A 23 3.25 9.79 -6.58
C SER A 23 2.16 9.91 -7.64
N PRO A 24 0.94 10.36 -7.32
CA PRO A 24 -0.06 10.64 -8.33
C PRO A 24 0.46 11.79 -9.20
N SER A 25 0.77 11.52 -10.46
CA SER A 25 1.18 12.54 -11.43
C SER A 25 0.02 13.45 -11.88
N SER A 26 -0.96 13.74 -11.01
CA SER A 26 -2.21 14.40 -11.41
C SER A 26 -2.90 15.26 -10.33
N SER A 27 -2.20 15.76 -9.31
CA SER A 27 -2.73 16.81 -8.43
C SER A 27 -1.78 18.01 -8.38
N SER A 28 -2.23 19.09 -9.00
CA SER A 28 -1.55 20.35 -9.30
C SER A 28 -1.32 21.26 -8.08
N VAL A 29 -0.62 20.78 -7.05
CA VAL A 29 -0.19 21.65 -5.94
C VAL A 29 1.28 21.38 -5.59
N PRO A 30 2.21 22.31 -5.88
CA PRO A 30 3.60 22.18 -5.46
C PRO A 30 3.69 22.47 -3.95
N SER A 31 3.64 21.44 -3.11
CA SER A 31 3.96 21.59 -1.68
C SER A 31 5.47 21.80 -1.53
N SER A 32 5.89 23.05 -1.40
CA SER A 32 7.27 23.54 -1.42
C SER A 32 8.09 23.27 -0.14
N THR A 33 7.67 22.34 0.73
CA THR A 33 8.28 22.19 2.07
C THR A 33 8.72 20.76 2.41
N GLU A 34 8.25 19.75 1.69
CA GLU A 34 8.71 18.37 1.89
C GLU A 34 9.89 18.09 0.94
N PRO A 35 11.09 17.72 1.43
CA PRO A 35 12.10 17.17 0.53
C PRO A 35 11.47 15.95 -0.12
N ASN A 36 11.40 15.95 -1.46
CA ASN A 36 10.91 14.83 -2.25
C ASN A 36 11.40 13.53 -1.59
N LEU A 37 10.49 12.72 -1.02
CA LEU A 37 10.83 11.58 -0.15
C LEU A 37 11.93 10.70 -0.75
N ARG A 38 11.93 10.58 -2.08
CA ARG A 38 12.97 9.94 -2.88
C ARG A 38 14.37 10.50 -2.63
N GLN A 39 14.53 11.82 -2.63
CA GLN A 39 15.79 12.52 -2.38
C GLN A 39 16.27 12.30 -0.93
N HIS A 40 15.35 12.31 0.03
CA HIS A 40 15.68 12.02 1.43
C HIS A 40 16.17 10.57 1.62
N VAL A 41 15.48 9.59 1.03
CA VAL A 41 15.92 8.18 1.08
C VAL A 41 17.30 8.00 0.41
N MET A 42 17.53 8.69 -0.71
CA MET A 42 18.82 8.63 -1.41
C MET A 42 19.95 9.30 -0.61
N SER A 43 19.70 10.40 0.10
CA SER A 43 20.72 11.05 0.92
C SER A 43 21.08 10.19 2.14
N GLN A 44 20.08 9.61 2.81
CA GLN A 44 20.27 8.63 3.89
C GLN A 44 21.10 7.42 3.42
N TYR A 45 20.76 6.83 2.27
CA TYR A 45 21.52 5.71 1.73
C TYR A 45 22.98 6.10 1.47
N ARG A 46 23.23 7.22 0.79
CA ARG A 46 24.58 7.71 0.50
C ARG A 46 25.41 7.96 1.77
N ALA A 47 24.79 8.52 2.80
CA ALA A 47 25.44 8.70 4.10
C ALA A 47 25.79 7.34 4.75
N SER A 48 24.88 6.36 4.64
CA SER A 48 25.03 5.02 5.22
C SER A 48 26.09 4.12 4.58
N VAL A 49 26.46 4.36 3.31
CA VAL A 49 27.40 3.50 2.56
C VAL A 49 28.81 3.53 3.15
N GLY A 50 29.25 4.66 3.70
CA GLY A 50 30.59 4.82 4.28
C GLY A 50 30.68 4.46 5.78
N LEU A 51 29.58 4.06 6.40
CA LEU A 51 29.53 3.78 7.85
C LEU A 51 30.07 2.38 8.18
N ALA A 52 30.67 2.27 9.36
CA ALA A 52 31.09 0.99 9.93
C ALA A 52 29.89 0.01 10.02
N PRO A 53 30.12 -1.31 9.84
CA PRO A 53 29.05 -2.29 9.74
C PRO A 53 28.13 -2.31 10.97
N GLU A 54 28.65 -2.07 12.16
CA GLU A 54 27.87 -2.03 13.41
C GLU A 54 26.84 -0.90 13.42
N LYS A 55 27.21 0.28 12.89
CA LYS A 55 26.31 1.42 12.78
C LYS A 55 25.37 1.30 11.58
N ALA A 56 25.79 0.60 10.53
CA ALA A 56 24.98 0.36 9.34
C ALA A 56 23.93 -0.74 9.55
N ALA A 57 24.17 -1.71 10.42
CA ALA A 57 23.24 -2.80 10.73
C ALA A 57 21.83 -2.32 11.15
N PRO A 58 21.66 -1.43 12.15
CA PRO A 58 20.33 -0.95 12.54
C PRO A 58 19.65 -0.15 11.41
N LEU A 59 20.41 0.61 10.62
CA LEU A 59 19.87 1.35 9.48
C LEU A 59 19.34 0.42 8.39
N ARG A 60 20.00 -0.72 8.17
CA ARG A 60 19.56 -1.74 7.22
C ARG A 60 18.27 -2.44 7.68
N VAL A 61 18.16 -2.72 8.98
CA VAL A 61 16.94 -3.28 9.59
C VAL A 61 15.78 -2.29 9.41
N MET A 62 15.99 -1.03 9.80
CA MET A 62 14.99 0.03 9.65
C MET A 62 14.53 0.20 8.20
N ALA A 63 15.47 0.18 7.23
CA ALA A 63 15.14 0.28 5.81
C ALA A 63 14.33 -0.94 5.33
N TYR A 64 14.65 -2.14 5.82
CA TYR A 64 13.91 -3.35 5.50
C TYR A 64 12.48 -3.30 6.07
N ASP A 65 12.33 -2.92 7.34
CA ASP A 65 11.02 -2.80 7.98
C ASP A 65 10.14 -1.78 7.27
N PHE A 66 10.73 -0.64 6.86
CA PHE A 66 10.03 0.34 6.05
C PHE A 66 9.58 -0.21 4.69
N TYR A 67 10.44 -1.00 4.02
CA TYR A 67 10.09 -1.63 2.76
C TYR A 67 8.91 -2.61 2.92
N VAL A 68 8.93 -3.46 3.94
CA VAL A 68 7.84 -4.39 4.27
C VAL A 68 6.56 -3.64 4.59
N LEU A 69 6.63 -2.58 5.40
CA LEU A 69 5.47 -1.75 5.71
C LEU A 69 4.82 -1.18 4.44
N GLN A 70 5.63 -0.69 3.49
CA GLN A 70 5.10 -0.18 2.22
C GLN A 70 4.45 -1.25 1.35
N THR A 71 4.98 -2.47 1.34
CA THR A 71 4.35 -3.58 0.60
C THR A 71 3.01 -3.96 1.22
N ASP A 72 2.94 -4.04 2.54
CA ASP A 72 1.74 -4.43 3.27
C ASP A 72 0.62 -3.39 3.12
N LEU A 73 0.97 -2.11 3.17
CA LEU A 73 0.00 -1.03 2.94
C LEU A 73 -0.55 -1.07 1.51
N ALA A 74 0.30 -1.33 0.52
CA ALA A 74 -0.14 -1.45 -0.87
C ALA A 74 -1.06 -2.68 -1.07
N GLU A 75 -0.76 -3.80 -0.43
CA GLU A 75 -1.60 -4.99 -0.46
C GLU A 75 -2.95 -4.76 0.23
N ARG A 76 -2.96 -4.11 1.41
CA ARG A 76 -4.21 -3.73 2.09
C ARG A 76 -5.06 -2.79 1.25
N ALA A 77 -4.45 -1.79 0.60
CA ALA A 77 -5.19 -0.89 -0.30
C ALA A 77 -5.84 -1.68 -1.44
N ARG A 78 -5.11 -2.64 -2.03
CA ARG A 78 -5.66 -3.54 -3.06
C ARG A 78 -6.78 -4.43 -2.54
N LEU A 79 -6.62 -5.05 -1.37
CA LEU A 79 -7.65 -5.89 -0.75
C LEU A 79 -8.90 -5.08 -0.43
N HIS A 80 -8.73 -3.89 0.12
CA HIS A 80 -9.83 -2.96 0.38
C HIS A 80 -10.54 -2.54 -0.91
N GLU A 81 -9.83 -2.32 -2.01
CA GLU A 81 -10.45 -2.04 -3.31
C GLU A 81 -11.26 -3.23 -3.85
N LEU A 82 -10.78 -4.47 -3.64
CA LEU A 82 -11.52 -5.67 -4.00
C LEU A 82 -12.79 -5.85 -3.15
N ASP A 83 -12.70 -5.54 -1.86
CA ASP A 83 -13.80 -5.66 -0.90
C ASP A 83 -14.84 -4.55 -1.12
N ALA A 84 -14.41 -3.29 -1.14
CA ALA A 84 -15.26 -2.14 -1.45
C ALA A 84 -15.84 -2.19 -2.88
N GLY A 85 -15.14 -2.83 -3.81
CA GLY A 85 -15.63 -3.05 -5.18
C GLY A 85 -16.86 -3.96 -5.26
N ALA A 86 -17.13 -4.78 -4.25
CA ALA A 86 -18.36 -5.58 -4.19
C ALA A 86 -19.56 -4.73 -3.77
N ASP A 87 -19.37 -3.80 -2.82
CA ASP A 87 -20.45 -2.94 -2.31
C ASP A 87 -20.76 -1.76 -3.23
N VAL A 88 -19.77 -1.26 -3.98
CA VAL A 88 -19.96 -0.12 -4.92
C VAL A 88 -20.59 -0.56 -6.25
N LYS A 89 -20.38 -1.81 -6.68
CA LYS A 89 -20.89 -2.32 -7.97
C LYS A 89 -22.28 -2.92 -7.90
N LEU A 90 -22.73 -3.34 -6.71
CA LEU A 90 -24.04 -3.94 -6.53
C LEU A 90 -25.01 -2.89 -6.03
N THR A 91 -26.16 -2.79 -6.69
CA THR A 91 -27.23 -1.95 -6.18
C THR A 91 -27.67 -2.47 -4.79
N PRO A 92 -28.19 -1.62 -3.89
CA PRO A 92 -28.71 -2.07 -2.59
C PRO A 92 -29.72 -3.24 -2.69
N LYS A 93 -30.46 -3.31 -3.80
CA LYS A 93 -31.38 -4.41 -4.15
C LYS A 93 -30.64 -5.74 -4.40
N GLU A 94 -29.50 -5.72 -5.09
CA GLU A 94 -28.68 -6.91 -5.34
C GLU A 94 -27.91 -7.37 -4.11
N LEU A 95 -27.41 -6.44 -3.28
CA LEU A 95 -26.82 -6.77 -1.98
C LEU A 95 -27.84 -7.50 -1.10
N SER A 96 -29.06 -6.96 -1.00
CA SER A 96 -30.17 -7.60 -0.30
C SER A 96 -30.46 -8.99 -0.87
N ARG A 97 -30.52 -9.13 -2.21
CA ARG A 97 -30.77 -10.41 -2.90
C ARG A 97 -29.71 -11.46 -2.58
N ARG A 98 -28.43 -11.08 -2.60
CA ARG A 98 -27.33 -11.98 -2.24
C ARG A 98 -27.33 -12.36 -0.77
N ALA A 99 -27.66 -11.42 0.13
CA ALA A 99 -27.78 -11.69 1.55
C ALA A 99 -28.92 -12.69 1.84
N ALA A 100 -30.08 -12.52 1.22
CA ALA A 100 -31.20 -13.44 1.34
C ALA A 100 -30.84 -14.83 0.80
N LEU A 101 -30.22 -14.92 -0.39
CA LEU A 101 -29.77 -16.20 -0.96
C LEU A 101 -28.76 -16.92 -0.07
N ARG A 102 -27.81 -16.21 0.56
CA ARG A 102 -26.89 -16.80 1.54
C ARG A 102 -27.61 -17.37 2.76
N ALA A 103 -28.70 -16.72 3.18
CA ALA A 103 -29.54 -17.20 4.28
C ALA A 103 -30.56 -18.27 3.85
N GLY A 104 -30.55 -18.70 2.58
CA GLY A 104 -31.54 -19.64 2.03
C GLY A 104 -32.94 -19.04 1.85
N LEU A 105 -33.06 -17.71 1.87
CA LEU A 105 -34.30 -16.96 1.75
C LEU A 105 -34.45 -16.37 0.33
N GLN A 106 -35.68 -16.35 -0.18
CA GLN A 106 -36.02 -15.63 -1.42
C GLN A 106 -36.61 -14.26 -1.07
N LEU A 107 -36.04 -13.20 -1.64
CA LEU A 107 -36.60 -11.86 -1.54
C LEU A 107 -37.82 -11.73 -2.47
N PRO A 108 -38.95 -11.19 -1.97
CA PRO A 108 -40.12 -10.91 -2.80
C PRO A 108 -39.77 -9.94 -3.94
N ASN A 109 -40.36 -10.16 -5.12
CA ASN A 109 -40.24 -9.22 -6.23
C ASN A 109 -41.02 -7.95 -5.89
N LEU A 110 -40.34 -6.96 -5.34
CA LEU A 110 -40.83 -5.58 -5.23
C LEU A 110 -40.81 -4.94 -6.62
N ASN A 111 -41.76 -5.35 -7.47
CA ASN A 111 -42.27 -4.58 -8.60
C ASN A 111 -43.78 -4.44 -8.35
N PRO A 112 -44.27 -3.30 -7.82
CA PRO A 112 -45.65 -2.92 -8.05
C PRO A 112 -45.70 -2.33 -9.45
N GLU A 113 -46.10 -3.11 -10.45
CA GLU A 113 -46.73 -2.48 -11.63
C GLU A 113 -48.16 -2.11 -11.23
N ILE A 114 -48.28 -0.99 -10.51
CA ILE A 114 -49.45 -0.09 -10.45
C ILE A 114 -48.92 1.32 -10.23
#